data_AF-A0AAV0HHX9-F1
#
_entry.id   AF-A0AAV0HHX9-F1
#
_cell.length_a   1.000
_cell.length_b   1.000
_cell.length_c   1.000
_cell.angle_alpha   90.00
_cell.angle_beta   90.00
_cell.angle_gamma   90.00
#
_symmetry.space_group_name_H-M   'P 1'
#
loop_
_entity.id
_entity.type
_entity.pdbx_description
1 polymer ?
#
loop_
_entity_poly.entity_id
_entity_poly.type
_entity_poly.pdbx_seq_one_letter_code
_entity_poly.pdbx_strand_id
1 'polypeptide(L)' 'MDSTAAIDIALKCLDDDHRHGILARQIQVLLNRDWEVRIRHVYREANFAADFLANRGHLVDFGTHRFNV' A
#
# COMPACT_ATOMS: atom_id res chain seq x y z
N MET A 1 -2.70 8.21 0.97
CA MET A 1 -3.08 7.14 1.92
C MET A 1 -3.80 7.74 3.09
N ASP A 2 -4.78 7.02 3.62
CA ASP A 2 -5.56 7.38 4.81
C ASP A 2 -4.98 6.80 6.11
N SER A 3 -4.05 5.85 6.02
CA SER A 3 -3.29 5.36 7.18
C SER A 3 -1.98 6.11 7.36
N THR A 4 -1.91 6.94 8.40
CA THR A 4 -0.67 7.63 8.82
C THR A 4 0.42 6.64 9.24
N ALA A 5 0.06 5.55 9.91
CA ALA A 5 1.01 4.52 10.31
C ALA A 5 1.70 3.87 9.10
N ALA A 6 0.97 3.63 8.02
CA ALA A 6 1.56 3.05 6.82
C ALA A 6 2.40 4.06 6.01
N ILE A 7 2.05 5.36 6.05
CA ILE A 7 2.93 6.42 5.53
C ILE A 7 4.24 6.44 6.31
N ASP A 8 4.16 6.37 7.63
CA ASP A 8 5.33 6.32 8.51
C ASP A 8 6.21 5.11 8.22
N ILE A 9 5.63 3.91 8.09
CA ILE A 9 6.36 2.69 7.72
C ILE A 9 7.01 2.82 6.34
N ALA A 10 6.31 3.41 5.37
CA ALA A 10 6.81 3.56 4.00
C ALA A 10 7.95 4.59 3.90
N LEU A 11 7.98 5.60 4.77
CA LEU A 11 8.97 6.68 4.72
C LEU A 11 10.14 6.47 5.69
N LYS A 12 9.93 5.76 6.80
CA LYS A 12 10.97 5.49 7.79
C LYS A 12 11.79 4.26 7.39
N CYS A 13 13.09 4.31 7.67
CA CYS A 13 13.93 3.11 7.61
C CYS A 13 13.70 2.35 8.92
N LEU A 14 12.88 1.30 8.88
CA LEU A 14 12.65 0.42 10.03
C LEU A 14 13.75 -0.65 10.04
N ASP A 15 14.27 -0.96 11.23
CA ASP A 15 15.20 -2.07 11.40
C ASP A 15 14.53 -3.40 11.02
N ASP A 16 15.34 -4.35 10.52
CA ASP A 16 14.86 -5.65 10.02
C ASP A 16 14.19 -6.51 11.12
N ASP A 17 14.42 -6.22 12.40
CA ASP A 17 13.79 -6.89 13.56
C ASP A 17 12.34 -6.44 13.82
N HIS A 18 11.87 -5.41 13.10
CA HIS A 18 10.47 -5.01 13.17
C HIS A 18 9.58 -6.03 12.45
N ARG A 19 8.39 -6.33 13.00
CA ARG A 19 7.34 -7.21 12.41
C ARG A 19 7.01 -6.94 10.92
N HIS A 20 7.34 -5.76 10.42
CA HIS A 20 7.06 -5.32 9.05
C HIS A 20 8.33 -4.84 8.31
N GLY A 21 9.53 -5.05 8.86
CA GLY A 21 10.81 -4.55 8.33
C GLY A 21 11.06 -5.01 6.90
N ILE A 22 10.81 -6.30 6.60
CA ILE A 22 10.93 -6.86 5.24
C ILE A 22 10.04 -6.11 4.24
N LEU A 23 8.77 -5.88 4.58
CA LEU A 23 7.83 -5.18 3.70
C LEU A 23 8.20 -3.71 3.54
N ALA A 24 8.60 -3.04 4.63
CA ALA A 24 9.07 -1.66 4.62
C ALA A 24 10.29 -1.49 3.69
N ARG A 25 11.26 -2.41 3.77
CA ARG A 25 12.43 -2.43 2.88
C ARG A 25 12.03 -2.65 1.42
N GLN A 26 11.09 -3.55 1.13
CA GLN A 26 10.58 -3.73 -0.24
C GLN A 26 9.90 -2.47 -0.78
N ILE A 27 9.10 -1.79 0.04
CA ILE A 27 8.49 -0.50 -0.31
C ILE A 27 9.59 0.52 -0.61
N GLN A 28 10.61 0.65 0.24
CA GLN A 28 11.74 1.57 0.02
C GLN A 28 12.48 1.27 -1.29
N VAL A 29 12.71 0.00 -1.63
CA VAL A 29 13.31 -0.38 -2.92
C VAL A 29 12.44 0.08 -4.09
N LEU A 30 11.10 -0.02 -3.98
CA LEU A 30 10.18 0.49 -5.01
C LEU A 30 10.23 2.02 -5.08
N LEU A 31 10.25 2.72 -3.95
CA LEU A 31 10.28 4.18 -3.91
C LEU A 31 11.56 4.78 -4.51
N ASN A 32 12.70 4.08 -4.38
CA ASN A 32 14.01 4.53 -4.87
C ASN A 32 14.32 4.13 -6.33
N ARG A 33 13.32 3.65 -7.09
CA ARG A 33 13.50 3.43 -8.54
C ARG A 33 13.60 4.76 -9.30
N ASP A 34 13.91 4.68 -10.59
CA ASP A 34 14.00 5.83 -11.48
C ASP A 34 12.62 6.38 -11.88
N TRP A 35 11.91 6.92 -10.89
CA TRP A 35 10.59 7.56 -11.02
C TRP A 35 10.35 8.57 -9.88
N GLU A 36 9.49 9.57 -10.11
CA GLU A 36 9.10 10.51 -9.06
C GLU A 36 7.90 9.96 -8.27
N VAL A 37 8.06 9.81 -6.95
CA VAL A 37 6.98 9.34 -6.07
C VAL A 37 6.70 10.36 -4.96
N ARG A 38 5.42 10.65 -4.72
CA ARG A 38 4.97 11.49 -3.61
C ARG A 38 3.94 10.76 -2.75
N ILE A 39 4.27 10.54 -1.49
CA ILE A 39 3.36 9.95 -0.50
C ILE A 39 2.71 11.08 0.29
N ARG A 40 1.37 11.09 0.37
CA ARG A 40 0.60 12.09 1.14
C ARG A 40 -0.52 11.44 1.93
N HIS A 41 -0.82 12.03 3.08
CA HIS A 41 -2.01 11.71 3.83
C HIS A 41 -3.26 12.31 3.16
N VAL A 42 -4.34 11.55 3.11
CA VAL A 42 -5.66 11.99 2.65
C VAL A 42 -6.73 11.44 3.60
N TYR A 43 -7.89 12.09 3.71
CA TYR A 43 -9.00 11.53 4.46
C TYR A 43 -9.51 10.22 3.84
N ARG A 44 -10.10 9.35 4.65
CA ARG A 44 -10.62 8.04 4.19
C ARG A 44 -11.67 8.20 3.09
N GLU A 45 -12.51 9.22 3.19
CA GLU A 45 -13.53 9.58 2.22
C GLU A 45 -12.90 9.92 0.86
N ALA A 46 -11.72 10.51 0.84
CA ALA A 46 -10.97 10.76 -0.40
C ALA A 46 -10.25 9.51 -0.93
N ASN A 47 -10.03 8.49 -0.09
CA ASN A 47 -9.45 7.20 -0.46
C ASN A 47 -10.52 6.13 -0.75
N PHE A 48 -11.79 6.50 -0.89
CA PHE A 48 -12.93 5.58 -0.96
C PHE A 48 -12.80 4.53 -2.07
N ALA A 49 -12.24 4.90 -3.23
CA ALA A 49 -12.08 3.99 -4.36
C ALA A 49 -11.11 2.85 -4.03
N ALA A 50 -10.00 3.16 -3.36
CA ALA A 50 -9.03 2.15 -2.92
C ALA A 50 -9.61 1.25 -1.82
N ASP A 51 -10.33 1.84 -0.85
CA ASP A 51 -11.02 1.09 0.22
C ASP A 51 -12.08 0.13 -0.37
N PHE A 52 -12.90 0.61 -1.31
CA PHE A 52 -13.87 -0.21 -2.01
C PHE A 52 -13.21 -1.38 -2.76
N LEU A 53 -12.14 -1.12 -3.50
CA LEU A 53 -11.43 -2.15 -4.27
C LEU A 53 -10.75 -3.18 -3.36
N ALA A 54 -10.11 -2.74 -2.27
CA ALA A 54 -9.50 -3.63 -1.30
C ALA A 54 -10.53 -4.55 -0.64
N ASN A 55 -11.68 -4.00 -0.22
CA ASN A 55 -12.78 -4.78 0.34
C ASN A 55 -13.39 -5.75 -0.68
N ARG A 56 -13.59 -5.31 -1.93
CA ARG A 56 -14.07 -6.19 -3.02
C ARG A 56 -13.09 -7.35 -3.27
N GLY A 57 -11.80 -7.07 -3.30
CA GLY A 57 -10.75 -8.07 -3.47
C GLY A 57 -10.70 -9.09 -2.32
N HIS A 58 -10.95 -8.63 -1.09
CA HIS A 58 -11.02 -9.51 0.08
C HIS A 58 -12.22 -10.48 0.05
N LEU A 59 -13.32 -10.07 -0.59
CA LEU A 59 -14.55 -10.87 -0.69
C LEU A 59 -14.53 -11.90 -1.82
N VAL A 60 -13.51 -11.90 -2.68
CA VAL A 60 -13.37 -12.87 -3.77
C VAL A 60 -12.27 -13.88 -3.46
N ASP A 61 -12.34 -15.05 -4.08
CA ASP A 61 -11.37 -16.11 -3.86
C ASP A 61 -9.98 -15.69 -4.32
N PHE A 62 -8.96 -16.20 -3.63
CA PHE A 62 -7.57 -16.00 -4.02
C PHE A 62 -7.31 -16.48 -5.45
N GLY A 63 -6.65 -15.66 -6.27
CA GLY A 63 -6.39 -15.96 -7.67
C GLY A 63 -7.55 -15.64 -8.63
N THR A 64 -8.56 -14.86 -8.20
CA THR A 64 -9.68 -14.50 -9.07
C THR A 64 -9.26 -13.64 -10.26
N HIS A 65 -9.60 -14.10 -11.47
CA HIS A 65 -9.62 -13.33 -12.71
C HIS A 65 -10.97 -13.51 -13.40
N ARG A 66 -11.65 -12.42 -13.76
CA ARG A 66 -12.85 -12.49 -14.61
C ARG A 66 -12.85 -11.40 -15.66
N PHE A 67 -12.84 -11.84 -16.91
CA PHE A 67 -13.00 -11.03 -18.10
C PHE A 67 -13.90 -11.79 -19.06
N ASN A 68 -14.88 -11.10 -19.64
CA ASN A 68 -15.30 -11.22 -21.03
C ASN A 68 -15.96 -9.87 -21.39
N VAL A 69 -15.56 -9.32 -22.54
CA VAL A 69 -15.96 -8.00 -23.06
C VAL A 69 -17.46 -7.94 -23.29
#